data_AF-A0A953Y712-F1
#
_entry.id   AF-A0A953Y712-F1
#
_cell.length_a   1.000
_cell.length_b   1.000
_cell.length_c   1.000
_cell.angle_alpha   90.00
_cell.angle_beta   90.00
_cell.angle_gamma   90.00
#
_symmetry.space_group_name_H-M   'P 1'
#
loop_
_entity.id
_entity.type
_entity.pdbx_description
1 polymer ?
#
loop_
_entity_poly.entity_id
_entity_poly.type
_entity_poly.pdbx_seq_one_letter_code
_entity_poly.pdbx_strand_id
1 'polypeptide(L)' 'MKHKLKLGLAGVLAVLMIVLVLQNTEVVQTRLLFMTVEMPRAALLLVTLLVGVVIGMIVAARIFGGAKAPPAQ' A
#
# COMPACT_ATOMS: atom_id res chain seq x y z
N MET A 1 29.64 16.71 12.48
CA MET A 1 29.85 15.83 11.30
C MET A 1 28.71 14.82 11.08
N LYS A 2 28.15 14.18 12.13
CA LYS A 2 27.07 13.17 12.03
C LYS A 2 25.79 13.66 11.31
N HIS A 3 25.38 14.92 11.48
CA HIS A 3 24.18 15.46 10.81
C HIS A 3 24.33 15.64 9.29
N LYS A 4 25.53 16.02 8.82
CA LYS A 4 25.80 16.17 7.38
C LYS A 4 25.77 14.81 6.66
N LEU A 5 26.25 13.76 7.34
CA LEU A 5 26.18 12.39 6.85
C LEU A 5 24.75 11.85 6.81
N LYS A 6 23.94 12.12 7.85
CA LYS A 6 22.52 11.74 7.87
C LYS A 6 21.72 12.43 6.77
N LEU A 7 21.98 13.72 6.53
CA LEU A 7 21.31 14.48 5.46
C LEU A 7 21.74 13.99 4.06
N GLY A 8 23.04 13.72 3.86
CA GLY A 8 23.52 13.11 2.62
C GLY A 8 22.91 11.73 2.37
N LEU A 9 22.88 10.87 3.40
CA LEU A 9 22.27 9.54 3.31
C LEU A 9 20.77 9.60 3.03
N ALA A 10 20.05 10.53 3.68
CA ALA A 10 18.62 10.73 3.43
C ALA A 10 18.37 11.20 1.99
N GLY A 11 19.20 12.09 1.45
CA GLY A 11 19.13 12.52 0.05
C GLY A 11 19.36 11.36 -0.92
N VAL A 12 20.38 10.53 -0.68
CA VAL A 12 20.67 9.34 -1.49
C VAL A 12 19.51 8.34 -1.44
N LEU A 13 18.96 8.09 -0.25
CA LEU A 13 17.80 7.20 -0.09
C LEU A 13 16.55 7.74 -0.80
N ALA A 14 16.30 9.05 -0.76
CA ALA A 14 15.18 9.66 -1.45
C ALA A 14 15.32 9.51 -2.98
N VAL A 15 16.50 9.76 -3.53
CA VAL A 15 16.78 9.57 -4.96
C VAL A 15 16.63 8.10 -5.36
N LEU A 16 17.18 7.17 -4.58
CA LEU A 16 16.99 5.73 -4.78
C LEU A 16 15.52 5.34 -4.78
N MET A 17 14.73 5.87 -3.84
CA MET A 17 13.30 5.59 -3.76
C MET A 17 12.57 6.05 -5.02
N ILE A 18 12.87 7.26 -5.51
CA ILE A 18 12.30 7.80 -6.77
C ILE A 18 12.69 6.90 -7.95
N VAL A 19 13.96 6.52 -8.05
CA VAL A 19 14.45 5.65 -9.12
C VAL A 19 13.78 4.28 -9.05
N LEU A 20 13.64 3.69 -7.87
CA LEU A 20 12.95 2.40 -7.70
C LEU A 20 11.48 2.49 -8.10
N VAL A 21 10.79 3.59 -7.80
CA VAL A 21 9.41 3.82 -8.24
C VAL A 21 9.33 3.96 -9.76
N LEU A 22 10.19 4.80 -10.35
CA LEU A 22 10.25 5.02 -11.80
C LEU A 22 10.77 3.81 -12.58
N GLN A 23 11.54 2.91 -11.96
CA GLN A 23 11.93 1.63 -12.56
C GLN A 23 10.80 0.60 -12.41
N ASN A 24 10.04 0.64 -11.31
CA ASN A 24 8.86 -0.21 -11.10
C ASN A 24 7.59 0.30 -11.81
N THR A 25 7.70 1.31 -12.68
CA THR A 25 6.63 1.65 -13.64
C THR A 25 6.62 0.76 -14.87
N GLU A 26 7.28 -0.40 -14.83
CA GLU A 26 7.00 -1.47 -15.79
C GLU A 26 5.49 -1.68 -15.89
N VAL A 27 4.99 -1.51 -17.11
CA VAL A 27 3.58 -1.73 -17.42
C VAL A 27 3.37 -3.24 -17.47
N VAL A 28 2.57 -3.74 -16.54
CA VAL A 28 2.24 -5.16 -16.45
C VAL A 28 0.85 -5.36 -17.02
N GLN A 29 0.72 -6.34 -17.91
CA GLN A 29 -0.58 -6.78 -18.41
C GLN A 29 -1.28 -7.61 -17.33
N THR A 30 -2.35 -7.06 -16.76
CA THR A 30 -3.10 -7.70 -15.70
C THR A 30 -4.38 -8.27 -16.28
N ARG A 31 -4.53 -9.60 -16.27
CA ARG A 31 -5.79 -10.26 -16.67
C ARG A 31 -6.69 -10.39 -15.45
N LEU A 32 -7.63 -9.47 -15.33
CA LEU A 32 -8.82 -9.64 -14.50
C LEU A 32 -9.74 -10.66 -15.19
N LEU A 33 -10.59 -11.35 -14.42
CA LEU A 33 -11.37 -12.53 -14.82
C LEU A 33 -11.96 -12.52 -16.25
N PHE A 34 -12.36 -11.36 -16.78
CA PHE A 34 -12.82 -11.18 -18.17
C PHE A 34 -12.23 -9.95 -18.86
N MET A 35 -11.21 -9.30 -18.29
CA MET A 35 -10.68 -8.02 -18.75
C MET A 35 -9.16 -7.95 -18.60
N THR A 36 -8.47 -7.58 -19.67
CA THR A 36 -7.03 -7.29 -19.62
C THR A 36 -6.85 -5.78 -19.44
N VAL A 37 -6.15 -5.39 -18.37
CA VAL A 37 -5.82 -3.99 -18.07
C VAL A 37 -4.31 -3.85 -17.99
N GLU A 38 -3.76 -2.93 -18.76
CA GLU A 38 -2.36 -2.55 -18.66
C GLU A 38 -2.21 -1.46 -17.60
N MET A 39 -1.43 -1.73 -16.56
CA MET A 39 -1.15 -0.72 -15.54
C MET A 39 0.27 -0.86 -14.98
N PRO A 40 0.87 0.22 -14.46
CA PRO A 40 2.16 0.15 -13.80
C PRO A 40 2.12 -0.83 -12.62
N ARG A 41 3.17 -1.64 -12.44
CA ARG A 41 3.27 -2.62 -11.34
C ARG A 41 3.00 -2.01 -9.97
N ALA A 42 3.50 -0.80 -9.73
CA ALA A 42 3.27 -0.06 -8.48
C ALA A 42 1.77 0.26 -8.25
N ALA A 43 1.04 0.64 -9.31
CA ALA A 43 -0.40 0.91 -9.22
C ALA A 43 -1.18 -0.38 -8.90
N LEU A 44 -0.81 -1.50 -9.54
CA LEU A 44 -1.38 -2.81 -9.23
C LEU A 44 -1.21 -3.16 -7.75
N LEU A 45 0.01 -3.09 -7.23
CA LEU A 45 0.34 -3.45 -5.85
C LEU A 45 -0.38 -2.56 -4.83
N LEU A 46 -0.50 -1.25 -5.13
CA LEU A 46 -1.19 -0.32 -4.25
C LEU A 46 -2.70 -0.60 -4.23
N VAL A 47 -3.31 -0.84 -5.38
CA VAL A 47 -4.74 -1.19 -5.47
C VAL A 47 -5.03 -2.51 -4.76
N THR A 48 -4.22 -3.55 -4.99
CA THR A 48 -4.43 -4.85 -4.32
C THR A 48 -4.27 -4.75 -2.81
N LEU A 49 -3.29 -3.99 -2.33
CA LEU A 49 -3.10 -3.72 -0.91
C LEU A 49 -4.32 -3.01 -0.32
N LEU A 50 -4.79 -1.94 -0.95
CA LEU A 50 -5.94 -1.16 -0.47
C LEU A 50 -7.19 -2.03 -0.40
N VAL A 51 -7.47 -2.81 -1.44
CA VAL A 51 -8.61 -3.74 -1.47
C VAL A 51 -8.50 -4.75 -0.33
N GLY A 52 -7.33 -5.36 -0.13
CA GLY A 52 -7.09 -6.30 0.97
C GLY A 52 -7.30 -5.68 2.35
N VAL A 53 -6.76 -4.48 2.59
CA VAL A 53 -6.91 -3.75 3.85
C VAL A 53 -8.37 -3.38 4.11
N VAL A 54 -9.09 -2.86 3.12
CA VAL A 54 -10.51 -2.51 3.26
C VAL A 54 -11.36 -3.74 3.56
N ILE A 55 -11.17 -4.84 2.83
CA ILE A 55 -11.87 -6.09 3.09
C ILE A 55 -11.55 -6.60 4.50
N GLY A 56 -10.26 -6.59 4.89
CA GLY A 56 -9.82 -7.00 6.22
C GLY A 56 -10.44 -6.17 7.34
N MET A 57 -10.51 -4.84 7.18
CA MET A 57 -11.16 -3.95 8.14
C MET A 57 -12.66 -4.25 8.28
N ILE A 58 -13.37 -4.47 7.16
CA ILE A 58 -14.79 -4.82 7.18
C ILE A 58 -15.00 -6.14 7.92
N VAL A 59 -14.22 -7.17 7.59
CA VAL A 59 -14.28 -8.48 8.23
C VAL A 59 -13.99 -8.37 9.72
N ALA A 60 -12.92 -7.66 10.10
CA ALA A 60 -12.56 -7.46 11.49
C ALA A 60 -13.66 -6.70 12.27
N ALA A 61 -14.25 -5.66 11.68
CA ALA A 61 -15.34 -4.92 12.30
C ALA A 61 -16.58 -5.80 12.52
N ARG A 62 -16.89 -6.72 11.61
CA ARG A 62 -18.05 -7.63 11.76
C ARG A 62 -17.80 -8.78 12.74
N ILE A 63 -16.57 -9.30 12.81
CA ILE A 63 -16.22 -10.42 13.68
C ILE A 63 -15.92 -9.93 15.11
N PHE A 64 -15.18 -8.83 15.26
CA PHE A 64 -14.70 -8.33 16.55
C PHE A 64 -15.48 -7.11 17.08
N GLY A 65 -16.31 -6.46 16.27
CA GLY A 65 -17.07 -5.25 16.65
C GLY A 65 -18.30 -5.50 17.54
N GLY A 66 -18.58 -6.74 17.95
CA GLY A 66 -19.72 -7.11 18.79
C GLY A 66 -19.58 -6.79 20.28
N ALA A 67 -18.56 -6.05 20.71
CA ALA A 67 -18.30 -5.82 22.13
C ALA A 67 -18.97 -4.54 22.67
N LYS A 68 -20.08 -4.78 23.39
CA LYS A 68 -20.59 -4.08 24.58
C LYS A 68 -21.56 -2.90 24.36
N ALA A 69 -22.86 -3.23 24.38
CA ALA A 69 -23.87 -2.31 24.91
C ALA A 69 -23.68 -2.20 26.44
N PRO A 70 -23.63 -0.99 27.04
CA PRO A 70 -23.61 -0.84 28.49
C PRO A 70 -24.92 -1.39 29.09
N PRO A 71 -24.88 -2.08 30.25
CA PRO A 71 -26.10 -2.43 30.95
C PRO A 71 -26.80 -1.14 31.39
N ALA A 72 -28.06 -0.99 30.98
CA ALA A 72 -28.93 0.09 31.44
C ALA A 72 -29.07 -0.01 32.97
N GLN A 73 -28.69 1.06 33.67
CA GLN A 73 -29.01 1.28 35.08
C GLN A 73 -30.40 1.86 35.18
#